data_AF-A0A9E5Y015-F1
#
_entry.id   AF-A0A9E5Y015-F1
#
_cell.length_a   1.000
_cell.length_b   1.000
_cell.length_c   1.000
_cell.angle_alpha   90.00
_cell.angle_beta   90.00
_cell.angle_gamma   90.00
#
_symmetry.space_group_name_H-M   'P 1'
#
loop_
_entity.id
_entity.type
_entity.pdbx_description
1 polymer ?
#
loop_
_entity_poly.entity_id
_entity_poly.type
_entity_poly.pdbx_seq_one_letter_code
_entity_poly.pdbx_strand_id
1 'polypeptide(L)'
;MVTYCHKCGTKNIDKTHCSNCGARLLTDINNDGIPEMVQEIVPVECPWCKTVNKVTTETHCKSCGGPLPAVSHNNSGINRGDMPPPPPRKLPEVYVKKLKYRSTLFIVGIIFIVPFIWSIIFPIIGFFLVRSALRTANRKIAALENGIKAEGELIDIYKDTSESVNGRHPWRLDYEFKTQNGELITAKKTGAWSNNNRHRKPGDKLWVVYLPENPQINAIWPPVD
;
A
#
# COMPACT_ATOMS: atom_id res chain seq x y z
N MET A 1 -0.43 -31.77 -29.72
CA MET A 1 0.14 -30.72 -28.84
C MET A 1 0.52 -31.34 -27.50
N VAL A 2 1.74 -31.15 -27.03
CA VAL A 2 2.20 -31.70 -25.73
C VAL A 2 1.96 -30.66 -24.65
N THR A 3 1.14 -30.98 -23.66
CA THR A 3 0.85 -30.11 -22.50
C THR A 3 1.26 -30.78 -21.20
N TYR A 4 1.96 -30.05 -20.34
CA TYR A 4 2.33 -30.53 -19.00
C TYR A 4 1.31 -30.06 -17.97
N CYS A 5 0.95 -30.93 -17.03
CA CYS A 5 0.04 -30.56 -15.96
C CYS A 5 0.77 -29.73 -14.89
N HIS A 6 0.35 -28.49 -14.67
CA HIS A 6 0.92 -27.61 -13.62
C HIS A 6 0.83 -28.20 -12.20
N LYS A 7 -0.14 -29.09 -11.94
CA LYS A 7 -0.38 -29.65 -10.61
C LYS A 7 0.49 -30.86 -10.29
N CYS A 8 0.86 -31.66 -11.29
CA CYS A 8 1.55 -32.95 -11.07
C CYS A 8 2.69 -33.25 -12.06
N GLY A 9 3.03 -32.32 -12.96
CA GLY A 9 4.10 -32.47 -13.95
C GLY A 9 3.85 -33.52 -15.04
N THR A 10 2.70 -34.20 -15.03
CA THR A 10 2.41 -35.27 -16.01
C THR A 10 2.30 -34.70 -17.41
N LYS A 11 3.02 -35.31 -18.36
CA LYS A 11 2.94 -35.03 -19.79
C LYS A 11 1.62 -35.56 -20.36
N ASN A 12 0.87 -34.72 -21.06
CA ASN A 12 -0.37 -35.08 -21.74
C ASN A 12 -0.26 -34.71 -23.22
N ILE A 13 -0.96 -35.47 -24.06
CA ILE A 13 -0.97 -35.27 -25.52
C ILE A 13 -2.44 -35.14 -25.91
N ASP A 14 -2.81 -33.99 -26.45
CA ASP A 14 -4.16 -33.69 -26.99
C ASP A 14 -5.31 -33.94 -26.01
N LYS A 15 -5.07 -33.70 -24.71
CA LYS A 15 -6.10 -33.77 -23.65
C LYS A 15 -6.39 -32.38 -23.10
N THR A 16 -7.65 -32.14 -22.75
CA THR A 16 -8.08 -30.94 -21.99
C THR A 16 -7.96 -31.14 -20.48
N HIS A 17 -7.79 -32.38 -20.01
CA HIS A 17 -7.65 -32.73 -18.60
C HIS A 17 -6.45 -33.65 -18.39
N CYS A 18 -5.77 -33.48 -17.26
CA CYS A 18 -4.62 -34.29 -16.89
C CYS A 18 -5.04 -35.72 -16.61
N SER A 19 -4.39 -36.66 -17.30
CA SER A 19 -4.58 -38.10 -17.13
C SER A 19 -4.30 -38.63 -15.72
N ASN A 20 -3.51 -37.92 -14.92
CA ASN A 20 -3.13 -38.34 -13.57
C ASN A 20 -4.03 -37.71 -12.49
N CYS A 21 -4.21 -36.38 -12.51
CA CYS A 21 -4.89 -35.67 -11.43
C CYS A 21 -6.23 -35.04 -11.82
N GLY A 22 -6.68 -35.20 -13.06
CA GLY A 22 -7.93 -34.62 -13.56
C GLY A 22 -7.95 -33.10 -13.70
N ALA A 23 -6.86 -32.40 -13.35
CA ALA A 23 -6.80 -30.94 -13.49
C ALA A 23 -6.87 -30.52 -14.97
N ARG A 24 -7.62 -29.45 -15.26
CA ARG A 24 -7.71 -28.88 -16.60
C ARG A 24 -6.31 -28.43 -17.06
N LEU A 25 -5.93 -28.85 -18.26
CA LEU A 25 -4.66 -28.49 -18.87
C LEU A 25 -4.81 -27.12 -19.53
N LEU A 26 -3.79 -26.28 -19.39
CA LEU A 26 -3.75 -24.95 -19.99
C LEU A 26 -3.09 -25.09 -21.36
N THR A 27 -3.74 -24.57 -22.38
CA THR A 27 -3.24 -24.56 -23.76
C THR A 27 -2.19 -23.47 -23.89
N ASP A 28 -0.98 -23.87 -24.27
CA ASP A 28 0.09 -22.97 -24.69
C ASP A 28 -0.24 -22.45 -26.10
N ILE A 29 -0.91 -21.31 -26.20
CA ILE A 29 -1.41 -20.79 -27.49
C ILE A 29 -0.26 -20.51 -28.47
N ASN A 30 0.95 -20.22 -27.97
CA ASN A 30 2.09 -19.78 -28.77
C ASN A 30 3.12 -20.90 -29.03
N ASN A 31 2.93 -22.07 -28.41
CA ASN A 31 3.75 -23.27 -28.60
C ASN A 31 5.25 -23.03 -28.30
N ASP A 32 5.53 -22.09 -27.39
CA ASP A 32 6.88 -21.70 -26.96
C ASP A 32 7.36 -22.50 -25.73
N GLY A 33 6.52 -23.41 -25.23
CA GLY A 33 6.80 -24.22 -24.04
C GLY A 33 6.53 -23.47 -22.74
N ILE A 34 6.00 -22.25 -22.80
CA ILE A 34 5.65 -21.43 -21.66
C ILE A 34 4.12 -21.37 -21.62
N PRO A 35 3.44 -22.09 -20.70
CA PRO A 35 2.01 -21.96 -20.56
C PRO A 35 1.68 -20.48 -20.29
N GLU A 36 0.93 -19.88 -21.22
CA GLU A 36 0.47 -18.50 -21.14
C GLU A 36 -0.14 -18.28 -19.75
N MET A 37 0.54 -17.41 -19.00
CA MET A 37 0.62 -17.43 -17.54
C MET A 37 -0.66 -17.87 -16.86
N VAL A 38 -0.58 -18.94 -16.06
CA VAL A 38 -1.37 -18.99 -14.82
C VAL A 38 -1.02 -17.69 -14.12
N GLN A 39 -1.92 -16.70 -14.14
CA GLN A 39 -1.78 -15.51 -13.32
C GLN A 39 -1.61 -16.03 -11.89
N GLU A 40 -0.37 -16.08 -11.44
CA GLU A 40 -0.06 -16.54 -10.11
C GLU A 40 -0.84 -15.62 -9.18
N ILE A 41 -1.70 -16.21 -8.35
CA ILE A 41 -2.57 -15.44 -7.48
C ILE A 41 -1.67 -14.75 -6.45
N VAL A 42 -1.24 -13.53 -6.75
CA VAL A 42 -0.38 -12.77 -5.85
C VAL A 42 -1.26 -12.23 -4.72
N PRO A 43 -1.00 -12.60 -3.46
CA PRO A 43 -1.69 -12.00 -2.33
C PRO A 43 -1.22 -10.56 -2.17
N VAL A 44 -2.14 -9.61 -2.31
CA VAL A 44 -1.88 -8.17 -2.14
C VAL A 44 -2.62 -7.66 -0.92
N GLU A 45 -1.90 -6.97 -0.05
CA GLU A 45 -2.51 -6.33 1.11
C GLU A 45 -3.19 -5.02 0.71
N CYS A 46 -4.43 -4.81 1.12
CA CYS A 46 -5.14 -3.57 0.85
C CYS A 46 -4.51 -2.40 1.65
N PRO A 47 -4.10 -1.29 0.99
CA PRO A 47 -3.50 -0.13 1.65
C PRO A 47 -4.46 0.60 2.60
N TRP A 48 -5.76 0.38 2.45
CA TRP A 48 -6.81 1.08 3.19
C TRP A 48 -7.24 0.34 4.46
N CYS A 49 -7.47 -0.97 4.35
CA CYS A 49 -8.04 -1.78 5.44
C CYS A 49 -7.14 -2.94 5.90
N LYS A 50 -6.03 -3.21 5.21
CA LYS A 50 -5.10 -4.32 5.47
C LYS A 50 -5.62 -5.72 5.21
N THR A 51 -6.83 -5.85 4.66
CA THR A 51 -7.33 -7.14 4.18
C THR A 51 -6.46 -7.63 3.03
N VAL A 52 -6.03 -8.89 3.08
CA VAL A 52 -5.29 -9.54 1.99
C VAL A 52 -6.29 -9.95 0.91
N ASN A 53 -6.07 -9.47 -0.31
CA ASN A 53 -6.89 -9.79 -1.48
C ASN A 53 -6.06 -10.65 -2.45
N LYS A 54 -6.75 -11.51 -3.19
CA LYS A 54 -6.17 -12.33 -4.25
C LYS A 54 -6.37 -11.57 -5.56
N VAL A 55 -5.32 -10.94 -6.08
CA VAL A 55 -5.45 -10.10 -7.29
C VAL A 55 -5.29 -10.98 -8.52
N THR A 56 -6.41 -11.33 -9.14
CA THR A 56 -6.43 -11.87 -10.51
C THR A 56 -6.85 -10.80 -11.50
N THR A 57 -7.90 -10.03 -11.19
CA THR A 57 -8.44 -8.94 -12.04
C THR A 57 -9.10 -7.79 -11.25
N GLU A 58 -9.21 -7.90 -9.93
CA GLU A 58 -9.95 -6.93 -9.12
C GLU A 58 -9.09 -5.70 -8.81
N THR A 59 -9.57 -4.52 -9.19
CA THR A 59 -8.93 -3.21 -8.90
C THR A 59 -9.33 -2.63 -7.55
N HIS A 60 -10.32 -3.22 -6.87
CA HIS A 60 -10.89 -2.71 -5.61
C HIS A 60 -10.91 -3.80 -4.52
N CYS A 61 -10.70 -3.41 -3.28
CA CYS A 61 -10.71 -4.33 -2.15
C CYS A 61 -12.14 -4.78 -1.78
N LYS A 62 -12.35 -6.09 -1.64
CA LYS A 62 -13.66 -6.66 -1.24
C LYS A 62 -14.19 -6.18 0.11
N SER A 63 -13.29 -5.81 1.02
CA SER A 63 -13.64 -5.47 2.40
C SER A 63 -13.97 -3.98 2.58
N CYS A 64 -13.30 -3.08 1.86
CA CYS A 64 -13.47 -1.63 2.07
C CYS A 64 -13.75 -0.84 0.80
N GLY A 65 -13.78 -1.48 -0.38
CA GLY A 65 -13.98 -0.83 -1.67
C GLY A 65 -12.85 0.12 -2.10
N GLY A 66 -11.72 0.14 -1.40
CA GLY A 66 -10.59 1.02 -1.74
C GLY A 66 -9.77 0.47 -2.92
N PRO A 67 -9.16 1.33 -3.74
CA PRO A 67 -8.34 0.90 -4.87
C PRO A 67 -7.13 0.09 -4.39
N LEU A 68 -6.88 -1.03 -5.05
CA LEU A 68 -5.72 -1.90 -4.83
C LEU A 68 -4.55 -1.45 -5.71
N PRO A 69 -3.29 -1.62 -5.25
CA PRO A 69 -2.15 -1.32 -6.10
C PRO A 69 -2.10 -2.30 -7.28
N ALA A 70 -1.78 -1.79 -8.47
CA ALA A 70 -1.59 -2.63 -9.65
C ALA A 70 -0.35 -3.52 -9.45
N VAL A 71 -0.52 -4.83 -9.59
CA VAL A 71 0.60 -5.77 -9.59
C VAL A 71 1.10 -5.90 -11.03
N SER A 72 2.36 -5.56 -11.28
CA SER A 72 3.01 -5.82 -12.55
C SER A 72 3.19 -7.34 -12.70
N HIS A 73 2.65 -7.92 -13.77
CA HIS A 73 2.70 -9.36 -14.05
C HIS A 73 4.12 -9.88 -14.36
N ASN A 74 5.07 -9.00 -14.62
CA ASN A 74 6.41 -9.33 -15.12
C ASN A 74 7.53 -9.06 -14.10
N ASN A 75 7.23 -8.93 -12.80
CA ASN A 75 8.20 -8.62 -11.75
C ASN A 75 9.06 -7.36 -12.03
N SER A 76 8.59 -6.48 -12.92
CA SER A 76 9.39 -5.39 -13.49
C SER A 76 9.16 -4.05 -12.80
N GLY A 77 8.78 -4.06 -11.53
CA GLY A 77 8.48 -2.86 -10.72
C GLY A 77 6.98 -2.63 -10.56
N ILE A 78 6.58 -1.93 -9.50
CA ILE A 78 5.17 -1.63 -9.25
C ILE A 78 4.74 -0.52 -10.21
N ASN A 79 3.77 -0.80 -11.09
CA ASN A 79 3.16 0.24 -11.91
C ASN A 79 2.55 1.30 -10.97
N ARG A 80 2.66 2.58 -11.34
CA ARG A 80 2.15 3.75 -10.60
C ARG A 80 0.71 3.55 -10.09
N GLY A 81 -0.05 2.72 -10.80
CA GLY A 81 -1.44 2.42 -10.52
C GLY A 81 -2.33 3.51 -11.07
N ASP A 82 -3.62 3.40 -10.77
CA ASP A 82 -4.60 4.34 -11.27
C ASP A 82 -4.37 5.74 -10.70
N MET A 83 -4.54 6.72 -11.59
CA MET A 83 -4.45 8.12 -11.23
C MET A 83 -5.48 8.45 -10.13
N PRO A 84 -5.09 9.17 -9.06
CA PRO A 84 -6.02 9.55 -8.02
C PRO A 84 -7.19 10.37 -8.61
N PRO A 85 -8.43 10.17 -8.13
CA PRO A 85 -9.58 10.95 -8.58
C PRO A 85 -9.39 12.45 -8.23
N PRO A 86 -10.13 13.37 -8.87
CA PRO A 86 -10.07 14.78 -8.52
C PRO A 86 -10.53 15.01 -7.05
N PRO A 87 -9.95 15.99 -6.33
CA PRO A 87 -10.42 16.37 -5.00
C PRO A 87 -11.79 17.08 -5.08
N PRO A 88 -12.64 17.00 -4.04
CA PRO A 88 -12.45 16.28 -2.78
C PRO A 88 -12.69 14.76 -2.94
N ARG A 89 -11.75 13.95 -2.43
CA ARG A 89 -11.84 12.48 -2.48
C ARG A 89 -12.52 11.96 -1.24
N LYS A 90 -13.39 10.96 -1.40
CA LYS A 90 -13.99 10.25 -0.27
C LYS A 90 -13.09 9.10 0.17
N LEU A 91 -12.51 9.20 1.37
CA LEU A 91 -11.72 8.10 1.95
C LEU A 91 -12.64 7.09 2.66
N PRO A 92 -12.27 5.80 2.70
CA PRO A 92 -12.97 4.82 3.51
C PRO A 92 -12.95 5.22 5.00
N GLU A 93 -14.10 5.21 5.66
CA GLU A 93 -14.20 5.60 7.09
C GLU A 93 -13.31 4.74 7.99
N VAL A 94 -13.16 3.45 7.67
CA VAL A 94 -12.29 2.52 8.40
C VAL A 94 -10.83 3.01 8.38
N TYR A 95 -10.37 3.52 7.24
CA TYR A 95 -9.02 4.08 7.11
C TYR A 95 -8.87 5.38 7.91
N VAL A 96 -9.85 6.28 7.83
CA VAL A 96 -9.86 7.54 8.60
C VAL A 96 -9.81 7.27 10.11
N LYS A 97 -10.65 6.35 10.61
CA LYS A 97 -10.68 5.96 12.03
C LYS A 97 -9.37 5.31 12.45
N LYS A 98 -8.81 4.39 11.64
CA LYS A 98 -7.50 3.76 11.88
C LYS A 98 -6.42 4.83 12.03
N LEU A 99 -6.35 5.78 11.11
CA LEU A 99 -5.31 6.80 11.11
C LEU A 99 -5.41 7.76 12.31
N LYS A 100 -6.63 8.11 12.74
CA LYS A 100 -6.85 8.98 13.91
C LYS A 100 -6.60 8.29 15.24
N TYR A 101 -7.07 7.05 15.41
CA TYR A 101 -7.19 6.43 16.73
C TYR A 101 -6.20 5.29 17.00
N ARG A 102 -5.54 4.72 15.98
CA ARG A 102 -4.49 3.67 16.17
C ARG A 102 -3.06 4.23 16.24
N SER A 103 -2.88 5.54 16.28
CA SER A 103 -1.55 6.11 16.52
C SER A 103 -1.09 5.80 17.95
N THR A 104 0.15 5.33 18.11
CA THR A 104 0.75 5.07 19.43
C THR A 104 0.69 6.29 20.34
N LEU A 105 0.96 7.49 19.80
CA LEU A 105 0.87 8.75 20.53
C LEU A 105 -0.55 9.07 21.02
N PHE A 106 -1.57 8.69 20.23
CA PHE A 106 -2.97 8.86 20.65
C PHE A 106 -3.29 7.95 21.82
N ILE A 107 -2.94 6.66 21.72
CA ILE A 107 -3.19 5.65 22.77
C ILE A 107 -2.47 6.04 24.06
N VAL A 108 -1.17 6.37 23.97
CA VAL A 108 -0.39 6.84 25.12
C VAL A 108 -1.04 8.10 25.71
N GLY A 109 -1.43 9.07 24.88
CA GLY A 109 -2.11 10.27 25.36
C GLY A 109 -3.39 9.97 26.16
N ILE A 110 -4.22 9.03 25.71
CA ILE A 110 -5.42 8.60 26.45
C ILE A 110 -5.07 7.92 27.78
N ILE A 111 -4.03 7.09 27.82
CA ILE A 111 -3.52 6.46 29.06
C ILE A 111 -3.03 7.52 30.05
N PHE A 112 -2.50 8.65 29.59
CA PHE A 112 -2.12 9.75 30.47
C PHE A 112 -3.30 10.57 30.98
N ILE A 113 -4.43 10.59 30.27
CA ILE A 113 -5.62 11.36 30.65
C ILE A 113 -6.52 10.58 31.61
N VAL A 114 -6.90 9.34 31.25
CA VAL A 114 -8.02 8.63 31.89
C VAL A 114 -7.72 8.20 33.33
N PRO A 115 -6.67 7.40 33.62
CA PRO A 115 -6.37 6.99 34.99
C PRO A 115 -5.82 8.12 35.86
N PHE A 116 -5.16 9.12 35.26
CA PHE A 116 -4.52 10.23 35.98
C PHE A 116 -5.34 11.52 35.95
N ILE A 117 -6.66 11.45 35.68
CA ILE A 117 -7.52 12.62 35.60
C ILE A 117 -7.56 13.46 36.89
N TRP A 118 -7.24 12.82 38.02
CA TRP A 118 -7.13 13.45 39.34
C TRP A 118 -5.84 14.26 39.53
N SER A 119 -4.81 14.02 38.72
CA SER A 119 -3.61 14.85 38.66
C SER A 119 -3.82 15.95 37.63
N ILE A 120 -3.30 17.16 37.87
CA ILE A 120 -3.39 18.25 36.87
C ILE A 120 -2.35 18.06 35.76
N ILE A 121 -1.16 17.57 36.10
CA ILE A 121 -0.01 17.55 35.17
C ILE A 121 -0.20 16.49 34.08
N PHE A 122 -0.62 15.27 34.43
CA PHE A 122 -0.71 14.17 33.47
C PHE A 122 -1.79 14.36 32.38
N PRO A 123 -3.01 14.83 32.68
CA PRO A 123 -4.01 15.13 31.65
C PRO A 123 -3.60 16.24 30.70
N ILE A 124 -2.85 17.26 31.18
CA ILE A 124 -2.31 18.30 30.31
C ILE A 124 -1.33 17.68 29.30
N ILE A 125 -0.38 16.87 29.78
CA ILE A 125 0.58 16.17 28.91
C ILE A 125 -0.18 15.27 27.91
N GLY A 126 -1.10 14.46 28.41
CA GLY A 126 -1.91 13.57 27.59
C GLY A 126 -2.72 14.31 26.53
N PHE A 127 -3.31 15.46 26.86
CA PHE A 127 -4.03 16.32 25.93
C PHE A 127 -3.13 16.81 24.78
N PHE A 128 -1.91 17.25 25.09
CA PHE A 128 -0.95 17.66 24.05
C PHE A 128 -0.54 16.49 23.14
N LEU A 129 -0.35 15.29 23.70
CA LEU A 129 -0.04 14.09 22.91
C LEU A 129 -1.20 13.71 21.97
N VAL A 130 -2.43 13.66 22.48
CA VAL A 130 -3.63 13.40 21.67
C VAL A 130 -3.80 14.45 20.58
N ARG A 131 -3.65 15.74 20.92
CA ARG A 131 -3.76 16.85 19.96
C ARG A 131 -2.70 16.74 18.86
N SER A 132 -1.46 16.41 19.22
CA SER A 132 -0.37 16.20 18.27
C SER A 132 -0.67 15.03 17.32
N ALA A 133 -1.10 13.89 17.87
CA ALA A 133 -1.46 12.71 17.09
C ALA A 133 -2.60 13.00 16.09
N LEU A 134 -3.66 13.68 16.56
CA LEU A 134 -4.78 14.07 15.71
C LEU A 134 -4.37 15.09 14.64
N ARG A 135 -3.47 16.02 14.95
CA ARG A 135 -2.96 16.99 13.96
C ARG A 135 -2.20 16.27 12.83
N THR A 136 -1.34 15.32 13.17
CA THR A 136 -0.60 14.51 12.19
C THR A 136 -1.56 13.68 11.32
N ALA A 137 -2.54 13.02 11.94
CA ALA A 137 -3.56 12.26 11.22
C ALA A 137 -4.36 13.15 10.28
N ASN A 138 -4.85 14.30 10.76
CA ASN A 138 -5.65 15.23 9.96
C ASN A 138 -4.87 15.83 8.80
N ARG A 139 -3.56 16.10 8.95
CA ARG A 139 -2.70 16.56 7.84
C ARG A 139 -2.60 15.50 6.74
N LYS A 140 -2.36 14.23 7.10
CA LYS A 140 -2.31 13.13 6.12
C LYS A 140 -3.67 12.91 5.45
N ILE A 141 -4.78 13.00 6.22
CA ILE A 141 -6.14 12.94 5.68
C ILE A 141 -6.38 14.10 4.70
N ALA A 142 -6.02 15.32 5.08
CA ALA A 142 -6.21 16.50 4.22
C ALA A 142 -5.45 16.37 2.89
N ALA A 143 -4.22 15.87 2.89
CA ALA A 143 -3.49 15.57 1.65
C ALA A 143 -4.21 14.53 0.78
N LEU A 144 -4.72 13.45 1.40
CA LEU A 144 -5.42 12.39 0.69
C LEU A 144 -6.79 12.83 0.15
N GLU A 145 -7.55 13.62 0.90
CA GLU A 145 -8.89 14.10 0.53
C GLU A 145 -8.82 15.27 -0.45
N ASN A 146 -8.05 16.30 -0.12
CA ASN A 146 -8.10 17.59 -0.81
C ASN A 146 -6.82 17.89 -1.61
N GLY A 147 -5.76 17.10 -1.44
CA GLY A 147 -4.50 17.34 -2.13
C GLY A 147 -4.62 17.15 -3.65
N ILE A 148 -3.87 17.94 -4.39
CA ILE A 148 -3.72 17.79 -5.83
C ILE A 148 -2.72 16.67 -6.14
N LYS A 149 -2.85 16.06 -7.31
CA LYS A 149 -2.00 14.95 -7.74
C LYS A 149 -0.70 15.46 -8.35
N ALA A 150 0.38 14.75 -8.08
CA ALA A 150 1.67 14.90 -8.73
C ALA A 150 2.25 13.54 -9.09
N GLU A 151 3.03 13.53 -10.15
CA GLU A 151 3.89 12.40 -10.46
C GLU A 151 5.11 12.43 -9.55
N GLY A 152 5.39 11.30 -8.93
CA GLY A 152 6.58 11.11 -8.13
C GLY A 152 7.38 9.89 -8.55
N GLU A 153 8.58 9.82 -8.00
CA GLU A 153 9.54 8.76 -8.23
C GLU A 153 10.15 8.34 -6.91
N LEU A 154 10.28 7.03 -6.73
CA LEU A 154 10.94 6.45 -5.57
C LEU A 154 12.45 6.62 -5.73
N ILE A 155 13.09 7.41 -4.87
CA ILE A 155 14.53 7.62 -4.89
C ILE A 155 15.23 6.42 -4.27
N ASP A 156 14.72 5.97 -3.12
CA ASP A 156 15.32 4.87 -2.38
C ASP A 156 14.28 4.10 -1.57
N ILE A 157 14.55 2.82 -1.35
CA ILE A 157 13.75 1.94 -0.51
C ILE A 157 14.62 0.94 0.23
N TYR A 158 14.53 0.96 1.55
CA TYR A 158 15.27 0.05 2.42
C TYR A 158 14.46 -0.31 3.66
N LYS A 159 14.87 -1.38 4.33
CA LYS A 159 14.31 -1.76 5.63
C LYS A 159 14.93 -0.87 6.69
N ASP A 160 14.10 -0.25 7.50
CA ASP A 160 14.54 0.51 8.65
C ASP A 160 14.86 -0.44 9.80
N THR A 161 16.14 -0.70 10.03
CA THR A 161 16.59 -1.61 11.09
C THR A 161 16.53 -1.00 12.49
N SER A 162 16.23 0.30 12.62
CA SER A 162 16.11 0.97 13.92
C SER A 162 14.83 0.59 14.66
N GLU A 163 13.79 0.17 13.93
CA GLU A 163 12.53 -0.33 14.47
C GLU A 163 12.39 -1.83 14.19
N SER A 164 11.96 -2.60 15.19
CA SER A 164 11.61 -4.00 14.98
C SER A 164 10.38 -4.41 15.77
N VAL A 165 9.49 -5.16 15.13
CA VAL A 165 8.30 -5.76 15.77
C VAL A 165 8.25 -7.22 15.34
N ASN A 166 8.37 -8.14 16.29
CA ASN A 166 8.40 -9.60 16.04
C ASN A 166 9.45 -10.02 14.99
N GLY A 167 10.66 -9.43 15.04
CA GLY A 167 11.74 -9.72 14.11
C GLY A 167 11.52 -9.19 12.68
N ARG A 168 10.49 -8.36 12.47
CA ARG A 168 10.23 -7.68 11.20
C ARG A 168 10.59 -6.20 11.31
N HIS A 169 11.11 -5.66 10.21
CA HIS A 169 11.50 -4.26 10.08
C HIS A 169 10.56 -3.56 9.08
N PRO A 170 10.10 -2.34 9.36
CA PRO A 170 9.30 -1.58 8.42
C PRO A 170 10.16 -1.12 7.23
N TRP A 171 9.51 -0.86 6.11
CA TRP A 171 10.16 -0.20 4.98
C TRP A 171 10.16 1.31 5.18
N ARG A 172 11.25 1.94 4.75
CA ARG A 172 11.36 3.38 4.54
C ARG A 172 11.43 3.66 3.05
N LEU A 173 10.61 4.59 2.60
CA LEU A 173 10.51 5.02 1.21
C LEU A 173 10.89 6.49 1.15
N ASP A 174 11.99 6.80 0.46
CA ASP A 174 12.40 8.17 0.17
C ASP A 174 12.00 8.43 -1.29
N TYR A 175 11.21 9.48 -1.53
CA TYR A 175 10.61 9.77 -2.84
C TYR A 175 10.64 11.26 -3.15
N GLU A 176 10.60 11.58 -4.43
CA GLU A 176 10.48 12.95 -4.91
C GLU A 176 9.25 13.14 -5.80
N PHE A 177 8.75 14.36 -5.85
CA PHE A 177 7.68 14.75 -6.75
C PHE A 177 7.82 16.22 -7.12
N LYS A 178 7.29 16.58 -8.28
CA LYS A 178 7.25 17.98 -8.74
C LYS A 178 5.89 18.60 -8.40
N THR A 179 5.92 19.79 -7.83
CA THR A 179 4.70 20.59 -7.62
C THR A 179 4.22 21.19 -8.94
N GLN A 180 2.98 21.68 -8.98
CA GLN A 180 2.41 22.46 -10.09
C GLN A 180 3.24 23.71 -10.41
N ASN A 181 3.97 24.25 -9.44
CA ASN A 181 4.85 25.40 -9.64
C ASN A 181 6.25 25.01 -10.15
N GLY A 182 6.51 23.72 -10.37
CA GLY A 182 7.79 23.19 -10.84
C GLY A 182 8.83 22.94 -9.74
N GLU A 183 8.50 23.18 -8.47
CA GLU A 183 9.40 22.90 -7.34
C GLU A 183 9.54 21.38 -7.13
N LEU A 184 10.78 20.90 -7.01
CA LEU A 184 11.07 19.50 -6.70
C LEU A 184 11.14 19.31 -5.18
N ILE A 185 10.34 18.40 -4.65
CA ILE A 185 10.27 18.13 -3.21
C ILE A 185 10.66 16.70 -2.93
N THR A 186 11.63 16.53 -2.03
CA THR A 186 12.00 15.23 -1.47
C THR A 186 11.25 15.01 -0.16
N ALA A 187 10.50 13.91 -0.09
CA ALA A 187 9.74 13.51 1.07
C ALA A 187 10.11 12.08 1.49
N LYS A 188 9.78 11.74 2.74
CA LYS A 188 10.13 10.46 3.36
C LYS A 188 8.90 9.84 3.99
N LYS A 189 8.73 8.54 3.79
CA LYS A 189 7.68 7.76 4.43
C LYS A 189 8.29 6.60 5.18
N THR A 190 8.21 6.67 6.51
CA THR A 190 8.64 5.64 7.45
C THR A 190 7.47 4.78 7.92
N GLY A 191 7.79 3.65 8.56
CA GLY A 191 6.80 2.76 9.17
C GLY A 191 5.94 1.98 8.18
N ALA A 192 6.42 1.75 6.95
CA ALA A 192 5.64 1.05 5.94
C ALA A 192 5.75 -0.47 6.07
N TRP A 193 4.82 -1.07 6.81
CA TRP A 193 4.83 -2.50 7.16
C TRP A 193 4.32 -3.44 6.07
N SER A 194 3.73 -2.91 4.99
CA SER A 194 3.12 -3.77 3.96
C SER A 194 4.17 -4.54 3.16
N ASN A 195 3.91 -5.83 2.96
CA ASN A 195 4.74 -6.68 2.11
C ASN A 195 4.74 -6.25 0.65
N ASN A 196 3.72 -5.49 0.22
CA ASN A 196 3.67 -4.92 -1.13
C ASN A 196 4.94 -4.12 -1.46
N ASN A 197 5.54 -3.46 -0.45
CA ASN A 197 6.74 -2.65 -0.65
C ASN A 197 8.00 -3.47 -0.98
N ARG A 198 8.02 -4.77 -0.71
CA ARG A 198 9.17 -5.64 -1.02
C ARG A 198 9.52 -5.66 -2.51
N HIS A 199 8.52 -5.43 -3.36
CA HIS A 199 8.68 -5.47 -4.82
C HIS A 199 9.02 -4.11 -5.43
N ARG A 200 9.02 -3.04 -4.62
CA ARG A 200 9.39 -1.71 -5.10
C ARG A 200 10.89 -1.59 -5.31
N LYS A 201 11.28 -0.79 -6.29
CA LYS A 201 12.68 -0.47 -6.59
C LYS A 201 12.87 1.04 -6.74
N PRO A 202 14.08 1.56 -6.47
CA PRO A 202 14.44 2.91 -6.90
C PRO A 202 14.11 3.12 -8.38
N GLY A 203 13.54 4.28 -8.72
CA GLY A 203 13.03 4.60 -10.05
C GLY A 203 11.56 4.26 -10.28
N ASP A 204 10.92 3.50 -9.37
CA ASP A 204 9.49 3.20 -9.48
C ASP A 204 8.67 4.49 -9.45
N LYS A 205 7.80 4.66 -10.45
CA LYS A 205 6.90 5.80 -10.52
C LYS A 205 5.74 5.60 -9.54
N LEU A 206 5.37 6.65 -8.83
CA LEU A 206 4.26 6.65 -7.87
C LEU A 206 3.39 7.90 -8.03
N TRP A 207 2.14 7.82 -7.61
CA TRP A 207 1.30 9.01 -7.46
C TRP A 207 1.54 9.60 -6.07
N VAL A 208 1.76 10.92 -6.01
CA VAL A 208 1.76 11.69 -4.75
C VAL A 208 0.56 12.61 -4.76
N VAL A 209 -0.08 12.76 -3.61
CA VAL A 209 -1.06 13.81 -3.38
C VAL A 209 -0.53 14.76 -2.33
N TYR A 210 -0.63 16.06 -2.58
CA TYR A 210 -0.09 17.09 -1.71
C TYR A 210 -0.99 18.33 -1.65
N LEU A 211 -0.93 19.09 -0.57
CA LEU A 211 -1.65 20.36 -0.46
C LEU A 211 -0.87 21.49 -1.17
N PRO A 212 -1.47 22.22 -2.13
CA PRO A 212 -0.76 23.26 -2.87
C PRO A 212 -0.27 24.41 -1.96
N GLU A 213 -1.00 24.71 -0.89
CA GLU A 213 -0.65 25.76 0.07
C GLU A 213 0.53 25.36 0.96
N ASN A 214 0.73 24.05 1.16
CA ASN A 214 1.86 23.53 1.91
C ASN A 214 2.26 22.14 1.40
N PRO A 215 3.15 22.08 0.39
CA PRO A 215 3.56 20.83 -0.23
C PRO A 215 4.30 19.83 0.68
N GLN A 216 4.78 20.27 1.85
CA GLN A 216 5.32 19.37 2.88
C GLN A 216 4.24 18.47 3.49
N ILE A 217 2.97 18.83 3.33
CA ILE A 217 1.82 17.98 3.67
C ILE A 217 1.46 17.17 2.43
N ASN A 218 2.07 15.99 2.31
CA ASN A 218 1.90 15.08 1.18
C ASN A 218 1.73 13.63 1.63
N ALA A 219 1.26 12.78 0.72
CA ALA A 219 1.12 11.35 0.90
C ALA A 219 1.23 10.60 -0.44
N ILE A 220 1.81 9.40 -0.41
CA ILE A 220 1.79 8.47 -1.55
C ILE A 220 0.35 7.96 -1.77
N TRP A 221 -0.05 7.80 -3.03
CA TRP A 221 -1.33 7.24 -3.46
C TRP A 221 -1.14 5.93 -4.25
N PRO A 222 -1.87 4.86 -3.92
CA PRO A 222 -2.64 4.64 -2.68
C PRO A 222 -1.76 4.76 -1.41
N PRO A 223 -2.36 4.99 -0.23
CA PRO A 223 -1.58 5.20 0.98
C PRO A 223 -0.74 3.97 1.32
N VAL A 224 0.57 4.15 1.44
CA VAL A 224 1.39 3.15 2.13
C VAL A 224 1.18 3.32 3.64
N ASP A 225 0.99 2.18 4.30
CA ASP A 225 0.73 2.12 5.74
C ASP A 225 1.79 2.82 6.58
#